data_AF-A0A822CAT7-F1
#
_entry.id   AF-A0A822CAT7-F1
#
_cell.length_a   1.000
_cell.length_b   1.000
_cell.length_c   1.000
_cell.angle_alpha   90.00
_cell.angle_beta   90.00
_cell.angle_gamma   90.00
#
_symmetry.space_group_name_H-M   'P 1'
#
loop_
_entity.id
_entity.type
_entity.pdbx_description
1 polymer ?
#
loop_
_entity_poly.entity_id
_entity_poly.type
_entity_poly.pdbx_seq_one_letter_code
_entity_poly.pdbx_strand_id
1 'polypeptide(L)'
;MLASPNSNFGILDSLSVPPGTPNKTLPGTDRITNLFQQWFNEQKLPWTKSGIGGGSDFVSFLTEGIASGGVNTGAGGFKSATERDQYAALLGTGNGGLANVAYDSCYHQQCDRINNVNSFAYEKVVKAAA
;
A
#
# COMPACT_ATOMS: atom_id res chain seq x y z
N MET A 1 -1.98 6.12 -3.37
CA MET A 1 -1.40 7.24 -2.61
C MET A 1 -0.19 6.74 -1.83
N LEU A 2 0.82 7.59 -1.65
CA LEU A 2 2.07 7.29 -0.95
C LEU A 2 2.24 8.30 0.20
N ALA A 3 2.85 7.86 1.29
CA ALA A 3 3.21 8.67 2.46
C ALA A 3 2.04 9.30 3.24
N SER A 4 0.91 8.62 3.34
CA SER A 4 -0.27 9.08 4.07
C SER A 4 0.00 9.32 5.56
N PRO A 5 -0.55 10.35 6.24
CA PRO A 5 -0.25 10.62 7.65
C PRO A 5 -0.49 9.45 8.60
N ASN A 6 -1.62 8.75 8.44
CA ASN A 6 -2.04 7.59 9.21
C ASN A 6 -1.80 6.29 8.42
N SER A 7 -0.61 6.19 7.80
CA SER A 7 -0.24 5.19 6.80
C SER A 7 -0.58 3.74 7.16
N ASN A 8 -0.93 2.98 6.13
CA ASN A 8 -0.61 1.55 6.08
C ASN A 8 0.57 1.30 5.12
N PHE A 9 0.95 0.05 4.96
CA PHE A 9 1.88 -0.44 3.95
C PHE A 9 1.13 -1.53 3.16
N GLY A 10 0.31 -1.09 2.22
CA GLY A 10 -0.44 -1.96 1.32
C GLY A 10 0.44 -2.48 0.19
N ILE A 11 0.47 -3.80 -0.01
CA ILE A 11 1.11 -4.45 -1.15
C ILE A 11 0.01 -4.90 -2.12
N LEU A 12 0.13 -4.55 -3.39
CA LEU A 12 -0.83 -4.94 -4.42
C LEU A 12 -0.93 -6.47 -4.53
N ASP A 13 -2.14 -7.01 -4.37
CA ASP A 13 -2.40 -8.44 -4.29
C ASP A 13 -2.67 -9.07 -5.66
N SER A 14 -1.78 -9.96 -6.08
CA SER A 14 -1.83 -10.72 -7.34
C SER A 14 -3.11 -11.54 -7.54
N LEU A 15 -3.84 -11.85 -6.45
CA LEU A 15 -5.11 -12.58 -6.49
C LEU A 15 -6.33 -11.69 -6.76
N SER A 16 -6.15 -10.38 -6.79
CA SER A 16 -7.23 -9.38 -6.86
C SER A 16 -7.10 -8.45 -8.06
N VAL A 17 -6.64 -8.98 -9.20
CA VAL A 17 -6.41 -8.20 -10.43
C VAL A 17 -7.71 -7.75 -11.12
N PRO A 18 -7.67 -6.68 -11.93
CA PRO A 18 -8.83 -6.20 -12.68
C PRO A 18 -9.41 -7.26 -13.63
N PRO A 19 -10.74 -7.24 -13.87
CA PRO A 19 -11.35 -8.05 -14.92
C PRO A 19 -10.67 -7.85 -16.28
N GLY A 20 -10.49 -8.92 -17.04
CA GLY A 20 -9.81 -8.88 -18.33
C GLY A 20 -8.29 -9.03 -18.27
N THR A 21 -7.69 -9.09 -17.08
CA THR A 21 -6.26 -9.43 -16.93
C THR A 21 -5.99 -10.84 -17.48
N PRO A 22 -5.11 -11.01 -18.49
CA PRO A 22 -4.79 -12.33 -19.02
C PRO A 22 -4.14 -13.24 -17.97
N ASN A 23 -4.52 -14.52 -17.92
CA ASN A 23 -3.92 -15.48 -16.96
C ASN A 23 -2.39 -15.58 -17.06
N LYS A 24 -1.82 -15.36 -18.26
CA LYS A 24 -0.36 -15.34 -18.48
C LYS A 24 0.36 -14.21 -17.73
N THR A 25 -0.35 -13.17 -17.31
CA THR A 25 0.18 -12.01 -16.58
C THR A 25 0.41 -12.32 -15.11
N LEU A 26 -0.42 -13.20 -14.54
CA LEU A 26 -0.49 -13.44 -13.10
C LEU A 26 0.84 -13.90 -12.47
N PRO A 27 1.63 -14.81 -13.09
CA PRO A 27 2.90 -15.23 -12.49
C PRO A 27 3.90 -14.07 -12.32
N GLY A 28 3.93 -13.12 -13.26
CA GLY A 28 4.79 -11.95 -13.16
C GLY A 28 4.32 -10.98 -12.07
N THR A 29 3.01 -10.72 -12.00
CA THR A 29 2.41 -9.92 -10.93
C THR A 29 2.66 -10.54 -9.56
N ASP A 30 2.48 -11.85 -9.41
CA ASP A 30 2.74 -12.58 -8.17
C ASP A 30 4.20 -12.49 -7.74
N ARG A 31 5.14 -12.60 -8.70
CA ARG A 31 6.55 -12.39 -8.42
C ARG A 31 6.84 -10.98 -7.87
N ILE A 32 6.23 -9.94 -8.45
CA ILE A 32 6.39 -8.56 -7.96
C ILE A 32 5.79 -8.40 -6.56
N THR A 33 4.58 -8.93 -6.33
CA THR A 33 3.92 -8.95 -5.02
C THR A 33 4.80 -9.61 -3.96
N ASN A 34 5.42 -10.75 -4.28
CA ASN A 34 6.28 -11.51 -3.37
C ASN A 34 7.59 -10.75 -3.05
N LEU A 35 8.18 -10.03 -4.02
CA LEU A 35 9.37 -9.21 -3.78
C LEU A 35 9.10 -8.12 -2.73
N PHE A 36 7.96 -7.43 -2.83
CA PHE A 36 7.58 -6.45 -1.80
C PHE A 36 7.34 -7.12 -0.45
N GLN A 37 6.60 -8.23 -0.40
CA GLN A 37 6.34 -8.94 0.85
C GLN A 37 7.64 -9.36 1.54
N GLN A 38 8.58 -9.90 0.78
CA GLN A 38 9.90 -10.27 1.27
C GLN A 38 10.60 -9.06 1.87
N TRP A 39 10.66 -7.93 1.15
CA TRP A 39 11.30 -6.71 1.65
C TRP A 39 10.68 -6.23 2.96
N PHE A 40 9.35 -6.11 3.05
CA PHE A 40 8.69 -5.65 4.28
C PHE A 40 8.92 -6.62 5.45
N ASN A 41 8.93 -7.93 5.19
CA ASN A 41 9.25 -8.95 6.20
C ASN A 41 10.70 -8.81 6.70
N GLU A 42 11.67 -8.65 5.79
CA GLU A 42 13.08 -8.46 6.13
C GLU A 42 13.31 -7.18 6.95
N GLN A 43 12.58 -6.11 6.63
CA GLN A 43 12.61 -4.85 7.39
C GLN A 43 11.80 -4.91 8.69
N LYS A 44 11.12 -6.03 8.98
CA LYS A 44 10.21 -6.20 10.13
C LYS A 44 9.12 -5.13 10.20
N LEU A 45 8.61 -4.73 9.04
CA LEU A 45 7.55 -3.76 8.91
C LEU A 45 6.19 -4.46 8.75
N PRO A 46 5.10 -3.89 9.31
CA PRO A 46 3.76 -4.39 9.02
C PRO A 46 3.46 -4.19 7.54
N TRP A 47 2.62 -5.05 6.98
CA TRP A 47 2.06 -4.86 5.65
C TRP A 47 0.70 -5.54 5.54
N THR A 48 -0.10 -5.12 4.56
CA THR A 48 -1.39 -5.75 4.25
C THR A 48 -1.50 -5.97 2.75
N LYS A 49 -2.31 -6.95 2.35
CA LYS A 49 -2.72 -7.07 0.95
C LYS A 49 -3.71 -5.96 0.61
N SER A 50 -3.40 -5.21 -0.44
CA SER A 50 -4.25 -4.17 -0.99
C SER A 50 -4.78 -4.65 -2.34
N GLY A 51 -6.09 -4.52 -2.53
CA GLY A 51 -6.73 -4.93 -3.78
C GLY A 51 -6.17 -4.16 -4.98
N ILE A 52 -5.98 -4.85 -6.10
CA ILE A 52 -5.61 -4.23 -7.39
C ILE A 52 -6.90 -3.75 -8.08
N GLY A 53 -7.64 -2.90 -7.38
CA GLY A 53 -8.88 -2.30 -7.87
C GLY A 53 -8.65 -1.18 -8.88
N GLY A 54 -9.75 -0.68 -9.46
CA GLY A 54 -9.71 0.50 -10.32
C GLY A 54 -9.36 1.76 -9.52
N GLY A 55 -8.41 2.56 -10.02
CA GLY A 55 -8.03 3.83 -9.40
C GLY A 55 -6.55 4.23 -9.52
N SER A 56 -5.75 3.47 -10.27
CA SER A 56 -4.34 3.80 -10.54
C SER A 56 -3.90 3.22 -11.90
N ASP A 57 -2.72 3.60 -12.35
CA ASP A 57 -2.24 3.41 -13.72
C ASP A 57 -1.94 1.94 -14.07
N PHE A 58 -1.72 1.08 -13.08
CA PHE A 58 -1.40 -0.33 -13.29
C PHE A 58 -2.50 -1.12 -14.01
N VAL A 59 -3.75 -0.64 -14.00
CA VAL A 59 -4.89 -1.36 -14.60
C VAL A 59 -4.67 -1.59 -16.08
N SER A 60 -4.28 -0.56 -16.83
CA SER A 60 -4.06 -0.66 -18.28
C SER A 60 -2.91 -1.61 -18.63
N PHE A 61 -1.85 -1.63 -17.83
CA PHE A 61 -0.74 -2.58 -18.03
C PHE A 61 -1.21 -4.02 -17.82
N LEU A 62 -1.95 -4.29 -16.73
CA LEU A 62 -2.45 -5.62 -16.43
C LEU A 62 -3.41 -6.15 -17.52
N THR A 63 -4.31 -5.30 -18.01
CA THR A 63 -5.26 -5.68 -19.08
C THR A 63 -4.56 -5.95 -20.41
N GLU A 64 -3.45 -5.27 -20.69
CA GLU A 64 -2.63 -5.50 -21.90
C GLU A 64 -1.62 -6.66 -21.75
N GLY A 65 -1.66 -7.39 -20.63
CA GLY A 65 -0.81 -8.55 -20.43
C GLY A 65 0.59 -8.25 -19.87
N ILE A 66 0.80 -7.04 -19.34
CA ILE A 66 2.05 -6.58 -18.74
C ILE A 66 1.96 -6.75 -17.22
N ALA A 67 2.81 -7.61 -16.68
CA ALA A 67 2.89 -7.84 -15.25
C ALA A 67 3.19 -6.54 -14.50
N SER A 68 2.36 -6.23 -13.51
CA SER A 68 2.44 -5.01 -12.72
C SER A 68 2.12 -5.30 -11.27
N GLY A 69 2.76 -4.60 -10.35
CA GLY A 69 2.51 -4.65 -8.91
C GLY A 69 3.01 -3.36 -8.27
N GLY A 70 3.00 -3.28 -6.95
CA GLY A 70 3.37 -2.03 -6.28
C GLY A 70 2.93 -1.98 -4.83
N VAL A 71 3.12 -0.79 -4.25
CA VAL A 71 2.81 -0.49 -2.85
C VAL A 71 2.00 0.80 -2.75
N ASN A 72 1.24 0.93 -1.66
CA ASN A 72 0.54 2.15 -1.30
C ASN A 72 0.52 2.31 0.23
N THR A 73 0.09 3.49 0.70
CA THR A 73 -0.03 3.78 2.12
C THR A 73 -1.44 4.12 2.59
N GLY A 74 -2.45 3.75 1.78
CA GLY A 74 -3.84 4.09 2.02
C GLY A 74 -4.21 5.52 1.58
N ALA A 75 -5.49 5.80 1.42
CA ALA A 75 -6.01 7.10 0.98
C ALA A 75 -7.19 7.51 1.89
N GLY A 76 -8.36 7.85 1.32
CA GLY A 76 -9.56 8.19 2.09
C GLY A 76 -10.22 7.02 2.87
N GLY A 77 -9.71 5.79 2.77
CA GLY A 77 -10.17 4.67 3.59
C GLY A 77 -9.77 4.82 5.05
N PHE A 78 -10.43 4.12 5.97
CA PHE A 78 -10.17 4.21 7.41
C PHE A 78 -9.27 3.07 7.91
N LYS A 79 -8.32 3.41 8.77
CA LYS A 79 -7.52 2.43 9.51
C LYS A 79 -8.37 1.77 10.59
N SER A 80 -8.42 0.44 10.60
CA SER A 80 -9.18 -0.30 11.60
C SER A 80 -8.47 -0.33 12.97
N ALA A 81 -9.19 -0.63 14.05
CA ALA A 81 -8.58 -0.83 15.37
C ALA A 81 -7.59 -2.01 15.37
N THR A 82 -7.95 -3.12 14.72
CA THR A 82 -7.09 -4.29 14.57
C THR A 82 -5.79 -3.95 13.84
N GLU A 83 -5.88 -3.20 12.74
CA GLU A 83 -4.71 -2.79 11.98
C GLU A 83 -3.83 -1.82 12.77
N ARG A 84 -4.42 -0.84 13.48
CA ARG A 84 -3.66 0.03 14.40
C ARG A 84 -2.86 -0.80 15.39
N ASP A 85 -3.48 -1.81 16.01
CA ASP A 85 -2.84 -2.64 17.02
C ASP A 85 -1.73 -3.51 16.45
N GLN A 86 -1.92 -4.06 15.25
CA GLN A 86 -0.86 -4.76 14.50
C GLN A 86 0.33 -3.85 14.22
N TYR A 87 0.09 -2.61 13.81
CA TYR A 87 1.17 -1.65 13.54
C TYR A 87 1.87 -1.24 14.84
N ALA A 88 1.13 -1.02 15.93
CA ALA A 88 1.73 -0.72 17.23
C ALA A 88 2.61 -1.87 17.75
N ALA A 89 2.22 -3.12 17.50
CA ALA A 89 3.01 -4.28 17.90
C ALA A 89 4.36 -4.37 17.16
N LEU A 90 4.42 -3.96 15.90
CA LEU A 90 5.62 -4.03 15.06
C LEU A 90 6.47 -2.76 15.08
N LEU A 91 5.83 -1.59 15.14
CA LEU A 91 6.48 -0.27 15.11
C LEU A 91 6.69 0.35 16.49
N GLY A 92 6.15 -0.27 17.54
CA GLY A 92 6.18 0.21 18.91
C GLY A 92 4.91 0.96 19.33
N THR A 93 4.64 0.96 20.64
CA THR A 93 3.49 1.64 21.26
C THR A 93 3.46 3.11 20.86
N GLY A 94 2.32 3.57 20.33
CA GLY A 94 2.14 4.94 19.84
C GLY A 94 2.40 5.12 18.33
N ASN A 95 3.06 4.16 17.67
CA ASN A 95 3.35 4.22 16.22
C ASN A 95 2.35 3.45 15.35
N GLY A 96 1.26 2.95 15.96
CA GLY A 96 0.20 2.23 15.25
C GLY A 96 -0.71 3.12 14.39
N GLY A 97 -0.65 4.44 14.59
CA GLY A 97 -1.59 5.39 14.00
C GLY A 97 -2.90 5.50 14.79
N LEU A 98 -3.95 5.99 14.13
CA LEU A 98 -5.26 6.25 14.71
C LEU A 98 -6.31 5.33 14.10
N ALA A 99 -7.01 4.58 14.96
CA ALA A 99 -8.12 3.74 14.55
C ALA A 99 -9.35 4.59 14.22
N ASN A 100 -10.16 4.14 13.26
CA ASN A 100 -11.36 4.81 12.76
C ASN A 100 -11.09 6.22 12.21
N VAL A 101 -9.85 6.51 11.83
CA VAL A 101 -9.42 7.73 11.14
C VAL A 101 -8.92 7.36 9.74
N ALA A 102 -9.15 8.22 8.76
CA ALA A 102 -8.69 7.99 7.39
C ALA A 102 -7.16 7.77 7.37
N TYR A 103 -6.64 6.97 6.44
CA TYR A 103 -5.19 6.88 6.22
C TYR A 103 -4.64 8.24 5.80
N ASP A 104 -5.39 8.92 4.93
CA ASP A 104 -5.17 10.30 4.52
C ASP A 104 -6.47 11.11 4.60
N SER A 105 -6.57 12.00 5.59
CA SER A 105 -7.72 12.89 5.77
C SER A 105 -7.78 14.04 4.75
N CYS A 106 -6.69 14.27 4.02
CA CYS A 106 -6.56 15.27 2.99
C CYS A 106 -6.62 14.69 1.58
N TYR A 107 -6.91 13.39 1.41
CA TYR A 107 -7.06 12.77 0.08
C TYR A 107 -8.02 13.56 -0.82
N HIS A 108 -7.52 14.07 -1.95
CA HIS A 108 -8.24 14.95 -2.89
C HIS A 108 -8.77 16.27 -2.28
N GLN A 109 -8.16 16.75 -1.20
CA GLN A 109 -8.51 18.02 -0.55
C GLN A 109 -7.40 19.06 -0.74
N GLN A 110 -7.74 20.34 -0.53
CA GLN A 110 -6.78 21.46 -0.63
C GLN A 110 -5.59 21.33 0.34
N CYS A 111 -5.77 20.59 1.44
CA CYS A 111 -4.74 20.36 2.45
C CYS A 111 -3.72 19.26 2.07
N ASP A 112 -3.88 18.58 0.93
CA ASP A 112 -2.88 17.63 0.43
C ASP A 112 -1.63 18.38 -0.08
N ARG A 113 -0.74 18.70 0.85
CA ARG A 113 0.46 19.51 0.67
C ARG A 113 1.63 18.85 1.41
N ILE A 114 2.80 19.48 1.40
CA ILE A 114 4.02 18.90 2.00
C ILE A 114 3.89 18.58 3.50
N ASN A 115 3.00 19.27 4.23
CA ASN A 115 2.71 19.01 5.64
C ASN A 115 1.82 17.77 5.87
N ASN A 116 1.24 17.20 4.82
CA ASN A 116 0.42 15.99 4.83
C ASN A 116 1.24 14.71 4.53
N VAL A 117 2.57 14.79 4.59
CA VAL A 117 3.47 13.68 4.22
C VAL A 117 4.07 13.04 5.47
N ASN A 118 3.80 11.75 5.68
CA ASN A 118 4.49 10.94 6.68
C ASN A 118 5.88 10.54 6.16
N SER A 119 6.93 11.17 6.68
CA SER A 119 8.31 10.96 6.23
C SER A 119 8.81 9.53 6.45
N PHE A 120 8.39 8.87 7.54
CA PHE A 120 8.74 7.47 7.79
C PHE A 120 8.14 6.56 6.72
N ALA A 121 6.83 6.70 6.46
CA ALA A 121 6.16 5.90 5.46
C ALA A 121 6.73 6.16 4.05
N TYR A 122 6.99 7.42 3.71
CA TYR A 122 7.66 7.82 2.46
C TYR A 122 9.00 7.10 2.28
N GLU A 123 9.88 7.18 3.28
CA GLU A 123 11.19 6.53 3.22
C GLU A 123 11.08 5.02 2.97
N LYS A 124 10.14 4.35 3.65
CA LYS A 124 9.98 2.89 3.53
C LYS A 124 9.47 2.48 2.15
N VAL A 125 8.46 3.16 1.60
CA VAL A 125 7.95 2.82 0.26
C VAL A 125 8.95 3.15 -0.85
N VAL A 126 9.76 4.21 -0.69
CA VAL A 126 10.84 4.53 -1.63
C VAL A 126 11.93 3.46 -1.61
N LYS A 127 12.35 3.02 -0.42
CA LYS A 127 13.36 1.95 -0.30
C LYS A 127 12.85 0.58 -0.76
N ALA A 128 11.57 0.31 -0.58
CA ALA A 128 10.96 -0.93 -1.09
C ALA A 128 10.97 -1.00 -2.62
N ALA A 129 10.93 0.15 -3.29
CA ALA A 129 10.89 0.25 -4.75
C ALA A 129 12.28 0.32 -5.43
N ALA A 130 13.36 0.44 -4.64
CA ALA A 130 14.75 0.57 -5.11
C ALA A 130 15.47 -0.79 -5.15
#